data_AF-A0A0J6CJG8-F1
#
_entry.id   AF-A0A0J6CJG8-F1
#
_cell.length_a   1.000
_cell.length_b   1.000
_cell.length_c   1.000
_cell.angle_alpha   90.00
_cell.angle_beta   90.00
_cell.angle_gamma   90.00
#
_symmetry.space_group_name_H-M   'P 1'
#
loop_
_entity.id
_entity.type
_entity.pdbx_description
1 polymer ?
#
loop_
_entity_poly.entity_id
_entity_poly.type
_entity_poly.pdbx_seq_one_letter_code
_entity_poly.pdbx_strand_id
1 'polypeptide(L)'
;MKNFVDFFSDIKNDNFHQKSIYVDACILLAFLDGRDVNGDKVAEALEKWGEDGIGTLGISNHVISEVVHKLFVNDIYKVINLTYRKLRKNEVLKKEEDDFIGDLQTARNLMSLVEHQELERLYNGRRTNINIGEVIKNYKRSFIDRQKLSHYYSSAQNTFEIFLNSLHNDFGIDVSHLSSDKESYFFAHQYMKDFQLEITDALHLAITKQNSFDFFATLDGDFIHDLYEGLDMTRILRIA
;
A
#
# COMPACT_ATOMS: atom_id res chain seq x y z
N MET A 1 25.78 7.38 20.34
CA MET A 1 25.12 7.95 19.14
C MET A 1 23.92 7.07 18.86
N LYS A 2 22.71 7.62 18.74
CA LYS A 2 21.57 6.85 18.22
C LYS A 2 21.73 6.77 16.69
N ASN A 3 21.44 5.62 16.11
CA ASN A 3 21.57 5.39 14.67
C ASN A 3 20.52 6.21 13.89
N PHE A 4 20.87 6.63 12.68
CA PHE A 4 19.95 7.33 11.77
C PHE A 4 18.86 6.38 11.22
N VAL A 5 19.20 5.11 11.05
CA VAL A 5 18.27 4.03 10.69
C VAL A 5 18.18 3.05 11.86
N ASP A 6 16.97 2.73 12.27
CA ASP A 6 16.65 1.70 13.25
C ASP A 6 16.12 0.47 12.51
N PHE A 7 16.72 -0.69 12.78
CA PHE A 7 16.21 -1.95 12.25
C PHE A 7 15.10 -2.49 13.15
N PHE A 8 14.37 -3.49 12.65
CA PHE A 8 13.26 -4.09 13.39
C PHE A 8 13.62 -4.53 14.83
N SER A 9 14.85 -5.02 15.06
CA SER A 9 15.32 -5.36 16.41
C SER A 9 15.42 -4.14 17.34
N ASP A 10 15.76 -2.98 16.80
CA ASP A 10 15.86 -1.72 17.54
C ASP A 10 14.45 -1.17 17.85
N ILE A 11 13.52 -1.28 16.89
CA ILE A 11 12.11 -0.89 17.06
C ILE A 11 11.48 -1.59 18.27
N LYS A 12 11.74 -2.89 18.45
CA LYS A 12 11.20 -3.64 19.61
C LYS A 12 11.64 -3.09 20.97
N ASN A 13 12.81 -2.44 21.02
CA ASN A 13 13.44 -1.99 22.25
C ASN A 13 13.38 -0.47 22.47
N ASP A 14 13.05 0.32 21.43
CA ASP A 14 12.90 1.77 21.57
C ASP A 14 11.53 2.12 22.19
N ASN A 15 11.44 3.36 22.65
CA ASN A 15 10.21 3.91 23.22
C ASN A 15 9.64 4.98 22.29
N PHE A 16 8.42 4.74 21.80
CA PHE A 16 7.71 5.62 20.89
C PHE A 16 6.65 6.50 21.57
N HIS A 17 6.61 6.55 22.91
CA HIS A 17 5.63 7.34 23.64
C HIS A 17 5.62 8.80 23.19
N GLN A 18 4.43 9.26 22.74
CA GLN A 18 4.20 10.61 22.22
C GLN A 18 5.05 10.99 20.98
N LYS A 19 5.65 10.00 20.31
CA LYS A 19 6.40 10.19 19.08
C LYS A 19 5.50 10.19 17.86
N SER A 20 5.92 10.88 16.82
CA SER A 20 5.22 10.97 15.54
C SER A 20 5.91 10.08 14.51
N ILE A 21 5.13 9.23 13.84
CA ILE A 21 5.65 8.29 12.83
C ILE A 21 4.93 8.51 11.51
N TYR A 22 5.67 8.87 10.46
CA TYR A 22 5.15 8.91 9.09
C TYR A 22 5.38 7.55 8.44
N VAL A 23 4.39 7.00 7.75
CA VAL A 23 4.50 5.68 7.13
C VAL A 23 4.49 5.76 5.61
N ASP A 24 5.32 4.93 5.00
CA ASP A 24 5.29 4.59 3.58
C ASP A 24 4.08 3.70 3.25
N ALA A 25 3.61 3.73 2.00
CA ALA A 25 2.56 2.85 1.49
C ALA A 25 2.91 1.36 1.63
N CYS A 26 4.19 0.99 1.49
CA CYS A 26 4.63 -0.39 1.60
C CYS A 26 4.31 -1.01 2.97
N ILE A 27 4.33 -0.23 4.06
CA ILE A 27 3.96 -0.68 5.41
C ILE A 27 2.48 -1.08 5.43
N LEU A 28 1.60 -0.19 4.96
CA LEU A 28 0.17 -0.45 4.98
C LEU A 28 -0.21 -1.61 4.06
N LEU A 29 0.45 -1.71 2.91
CA LEU A 29 0.24 -2.80 1.95
C LEU A 29 0.67 -4.16 2.48
N ALA A 30 1.82 -4.23 3.17
CA ALA A 30 2.29 -5.47 3.77
C ALA A 30 1.35 -5.96 4.89
N PHE A 31 0.75 -5.04 5.66
CA PHE A 31 -0.26 -5.41 6.65
C PHE A 31 -1.56 -5.93 5.99
N LEU A 32 -1.99 -5.28 4.91
CA LEU A 32 -3.25 -5.61 4.21
C LEU A 32 -3.16 -6.90 3.35
N ASP A 33 -1.97 -7.30 2.90
CA ASP A 33 -1.76 -8.57 2.20
C ASP A 33 -1.33 -9.66 3.18
N GLY A 34 -2.27 -10.53 3.56
CA GLY A 34 -2.00 -11.68 4.44
C GLY A 34 -1.04 -12.74 3.88
N ARG A 35 -0.37 -12.48 2.75
CA ARG A 35 0.71 -13.30 2.19
C ARG A 35 2.04 -12.56 2.09
N ASP A 36 2.09 -11.29 2.49
CA ASP A 36 3.33 -10.53 2.49
C ASP A 36 4.30 -11.10 3.54
N VAL A 37 5.55 -11.28 3.15
CA VAL A 37 6.59 -11.87 4.01
C VAL A 37 6.95 -10.97 5.20
N ASN A 38 6.66 -9.67 5.12
CA ASN A 38 6.88 -8.71 6.18
C ASN A 38 5.60 -8.38 6.96
N GLY A 39 4.45 -8.98 6.60
CA GLY A 39 3.16 -8.70 7.24
C GLY A 39 3.20 -8.86 8.76
N ASP A 40 3.77 -9.96 9.25
CA ASP A 40 3.91 -10.22 10.69
C ASP A 40 4.79 -9.16 11.39
N LYS A 41 5.91 -8.77 10.77
CA LYS A 41 6.80 -7.74 11.34
C LYS A 41 6.11 -6.37 11.41
N VAL A 42 5.33 -6.03 10.39
CA VAL A 42 4.55 -4.78 10.37
C VAL A 42 3.46 -4.82 11.44
N ALA A 43 2.75 -5.94 11.57
CA ALA A 43 1.74 -6.11 12.62
C ALA A 43 2.34 -5.94 14.02
N GLU A 44 3.49 -6.57 14.29
CA GLU A 44 4.22 -6.41 15.55
C GLU A 44 4.68 -4.95 15.78
N ALA A 45 5.09 -4.23 14.73
CA ALA A 45 5.48 -2.82 14.85
C ALA A 45 4.27 -1.93 15.19
N LEU A 46 3.13 -2.13 14.52
CA LEU A 46 1.88 -1.41 14.81
C LEU A 46 1.38 -1.70 16.24
N GLU A 47 1.44 -2.96 16.68
CA GLU A 47 1.10 -3.35 18.05
C GLU A 47 1.99 -2.60 19.07
N LYS A 48 3.32 -2.62 18.86
CA LYS A 48 4.26 -1.89 19.71
C LYS A 48 3.98 -0.38 19.76
N TRP A 49 3.70 0.24 18.61
CA TRP A 49 3.39 1.67 18.54
C TRP A 49 2.07 2.01 19.25
N GLY A 50 1.07 1.12 19.14
CA GLY A 50 -0.16 1.22 19.91
C GLY A 50 0.08 1.13 21.42
N GLU A 51 0.82 0.10 21.85
CA GLU A 51 1.16 -0.13 23.27
C GLU A 51 1.96 1.02 23.90
N ASP A 52 2.92 1.60 23.16
CA ASP A 52 3.69 2.75 23.63
C ASP A 52 2.88 4.05 23.69
N GLY A 53 1.77 4.12 22.97
CA GLY A 53 0.96 5.33 22.81
C GLY A 53 1.72 6.40 22.03
N ILE A 54 1.95 6.15 20.73
CA ILE A 54 2.49 7.17 19.82
C ILE A 54 1.59 8.41 19.78
N GLY A 55 2.19 9.57 19.51
CA GLY A 55 1.45 10.83 19.40
C GLY A 55 0.59 10.91 18.14
N THR A 56 1.12 10.46 16.99
CA THR A 56 0.36 10.41 15.74
C THR A 56 1.03 9.52 14.69
N LEU A 57 0.21 8.89 13.85
CA LEU A 57 0.64 8.22 12.62
C LEU A 57 0.31 9.09 11.40
N GLY A 58 1.31 9.53 10.65
CA GLY A 58 1.14 10.36 9.46
C GLY A 58 1.00 9.52 8.19
N ILE A 59 -0.02 9.81 7.38
CA ILE A 59 -0.17 9.29 6.02
C ILE A 59 -0.40 10.43 5.05
N SER A 60 0.19 10.39 3.85
CA SER A 60 -0.03 11.44 2.84
C SER A 60 -1.06 11.04 1.79
N ASN A 61 -1.53 12.02 1.02
CA ASN A 61 -2.31 11.78 -0.19
C ASN A 61 -1.62 10.85 -1.21
N HIS A 62 -0.28 10.78 -1.22
CA HIS A 62 0.47 9.83 -2.04
C HIS A 62 0.35 8.40 -1.51
N VAL A 63 0.51 8.20 -0.21
CA VAL A 63 0.29 6.91 0.46
C VAL A 63 -1.12 6.39 0.18
N ILE A 64 -2.12 7.25 0.37
CA ILE A 64 -3.52 6.90 0.12
C ILE A 64 -3.73 6.50 -1.35
N SER A 65 -3.20 7.28 -2.28
CA SER A 65 -3.32 7.01 -3.71
C SER A 65 -2.71 5.66 -4.07
N GLU A 66 -1.54 5.35 -3.55
CA GLU A 66 -0.84 4.09 -3.81
C GLU A 66 -1.56 2.88 -3.23
N VAL A 67 -1.94 2.94 -1.95
CA VAL A 67 -2.63 1.84 -1.27
C VAL A 67 -3.97 1.55 -1.95
N VAL A 68 -4.80 2.57 -2.17
CA VAL A 68 -6.10 2.41 -2.82
C VAL A 68 -5.94 1.89 -4.26
N HIS A 69 -4.94 2.39 -5.01
CA HIS A 69 -4.70 1.91 -6.36
C HIS A 69 -4.30 0.43 -6.38
N LYS A 70 -3.42 0.01 -5.46
CA LYS A 70 -2.97 -1.37 -5.35
C LYS A 70 -4.10 -2.31 -4.95
N LEU A 71 -4.91 -1.93 -3.96
CA LEU A 71 -6.12 -2.67 -3.58
C LEU A 71 -7.08 -2.82 -4.76
N PHE A 72 -7.34 -1.75 -5.51
CA PHE A 72 -8.17 -1.79 -6.71
C PHE A 72 -7.61 -2.74 -7.78
N VAL A 73 -6.30 -2.69 -8.05
CA VAL A 73 -5.64 -3.61 -8.98
C VAL A 73 -5.79 -5.07 -8.53
N ASN A 74 -5.62 -5.34 -7.24
CA ASN A 74 -5.79 -6.67 -6.66
C ASN A 74 -7.25 -7.16 -6.77
N ASP A 75 -8.23 -6.29 -6.55
CA ASP A 75 -9.65 -6.61 -6.74
C ASP A 75 -9.94 -7.03 -8.17
N ILE A 76 -9.44 -6.27 -9.16
CA ILE A 76 -9.60 -6.62 -10.58
C ILE A 76 -8.93 -7.97 -10.90
N TYR A 77 -7.72 -8.21 -10.39
CA TYR A 77 -7.03 -9.49 -10.55
C TYR A 77 -7.86 -10.66 -9.99
N LYS A 78 -8.41 -10.49 -8.78
CA LYS A 78 -9.27 -11.48 -8.12
C LYS A 78 -10.55 -11.72 -8.91
N VAL A 79 -11.23 -10.68 -9.40
CA VAL A 79 -12.43 -10.82 -10.23
C VAL A 79 -12.16 -11.59 -11.53
N ILE A 80 -11.04 -11.31 -12.20
CA ILE A 80 -10.65 -12.03 -13.41
C ILE A 80 -10.49 -13.53 -13.11
N ASN A 81 -9.80 -13.88 -12.03
CA ASN A 81 -9.62 -15.27 -11.60
C ASN A 81 -10.96 -15.95 -11.28
N LEU A 82 -11.79 -15.33 -10.43
CA LEU A 82 -13.09 -15.86 -10.02
C LEU A 82 -14.04 -16.05 -11.21
N THR A 83 -14.06 -15.08 -12.12
CA THR A 83 -14.88 -15.15 -13.35
C THR A 83 -14.43 -16.29 -14.24
N TYR A 84 -13.12 -16.49 -14.38
CA TYR A 84 -12.58 -17.59 -15.16
C TYR A 84 -12.92 -18.96 -14.55
N ARG A 85 -12.77 -19.11 -13.23
CA ARG A 85 -13.21 -20.29 -12.48
C ARG A 85 -14.69 -20.59 -12.71
N LYS A 86 -15.56 -19.58 -12.53
CA LYS A 86 -17.02 -19.70 -12.71
C LYS A 86 -17.42 -20.07 -14.14
N LEU A 87 -16.87 -19.39 -15.15
CA LEU A 87 -17.39 -19.47 -16.53
C LEU A 87 -16.64 -20.42 -17.46
N ARG A 88 -15.36 -20.68 -17.20
CA ARG A 88 -14.52 -21.53 -18.07
C ARG A 88 -14.20 -22.87 -17.43
N LYS A 89 -14.11 -22.92 -16.10
CA LYS A 89 -13.92 -24.18 -15.35
C LYS A 89 -15.22 -24.72 -14.76
N ASN A 90 -16.32 -23.98 -14.87
CA ASN A 90 -17.64 -24.33 -14.33
C ASN A 90 -17.59 -24.66 -12.83
N GLU A 91 -16.72 -23.98 -12.08
CA GLU A 91 -16.65 -24.14 -10.64
C GLU A 91 -17.84 -23.48 -9.96
N VAL A 92 -18.37 -24.17 -8.94
CA VAL A 92 -19.34 -23.58 -8.01
C VAL A 92 -18.56 -22.75 -7.00
N LEU A 93 -18.67 -21.43 -7.10
CA LEU A 93 -18.03 -20.50 -6.17
C LEU A 93 -18.79 -20.44 -4.85
N LYS A 94 -18.07 -20.09 -3.77
CA LYS A 94 -18.73 -19.72 -2.50
C LYS A 94 -19.54 -18.45 -2.70
N LYS A 95 -20.58 -18.26 -1.88
CA LYS A 95 -21.44 -17.07 -1.96
C LYS A 95 -20.65 -15.76 -1.91
N GLU A 96 -19.69 -15.64 -0.99
CA GLU A 96 -18.83 -14.45 -0.87
C GLU A 96 -17.98 -14.19 -2.12
N GLU A 97 -17.47 -15.25 -2.77
CA GLU A 97 -16.73 -15.12 -4.03
C GLU A 97 -17.65 -14.68 -5.17
N ASP A 98 -18.88 -15.20 -5.20
CA ASP A 98 -19.87 -14.83 -6.20
C ASP A 98 -20.33 -13.38 -6.04
N ASP A 99 -20.59 -12.97 -4.81
CA ASP A 99 -20.95 -11.60 -4.44
C ASP A 99 -19.80 -10.63 -4.80
N PHE A 100 -18.54 -11.04 -4.60
CA PHE A 100 -17.35 -10.25 -4.95
C PHE A 100 -17.19 -10.02 -6.46
N ILE A 101 -17.66 -10.94 -7.32
CA ILE A 101 -17.62 -10.72 -8.78
C ILE A 101 -18.45 -9.48 -9.15
N GLY A 102 -19.58 -9.25 -8.47
CA GLY A 102 -20.49 -8.16 -8.76
C GLY A 102 -21.16 -8.30 -10.14
N ASP A 103 -21.06 -7.28 -10.99
CA ASP A 103 -21.64 -7.32 -12.34
C ASP A 103 -20.92 -8.32 -13.24
N LEU A 104 -21.56 -9.46 -13.51
CA LEU A 104 -20.99 -10.54 -14.31
C LEU A 104 -20.61 -10.09 -15.73
N GLN A 105 -21.30 -9.10 -16.30
CA GLN A 105 -20.94 -8.60 -17.62
C GLN A 105 -19.62 -7.82 -17.59
N THR A 106 -19.44 -6.90 -16.64
CA THR A 106 -18.15 -6.23 -16.42
C THR A 106 -17.03 -7.23 -16.14
N ALA A 107 -17.29 -8.22 -15.30
CA ALA A 107 -16.30 -9.24 -14.96
C ALA A 107 -15.89 -10.09 -16.18
N ARG A 108 -16.85 -10.47 -17.02
CA ARG A 108 -16.61 -11.14 -18.31
C ARG A 108 -15.77 -10.28 -19.26
N ASN A 109 -16.10 -8.99 -19.35
CA ASN A 109 -15.37 -8.03 -20.18
C ASN A 109 -13.91 -7.92 -19.72
N LEU A 110 -13.66 -7.75 -18.41
CA LEU A 110 -12.31 -7.75 -17.84
C LEU A 110 -11.53 -9.04 -18.15
N MET A 111 -12.15 -10.21 -17.91
CA MET A 111 -11.54 -11.50 -18.20
C MET A 111 -11.20 -11.66 -19.70
N SER A 112 -12.06 -11.16 -20.59
CA SER A 112 -11.87 -11.28 -22.05
C SER A 112 -10.67 -10.51 -22.59
N LEU A 113 -10.17 -9.52 -21.84
CA LEU A 113 -8.98 -8.74 -22.17
C LEU A 113 -7.67 -9.43 -21.77
N VAL A 114 -7.74 -10.60 -21.11
CA VAL A 114 -6.58 -11.37 -20.69
C VAL A 114 -6.42 -12.59 -21.60
N GLU A 115 -5.17 -12.86 -22.01
CA GLU A 115 -4.85 -14.02 -22.82
C GLU A 115 -5.22 -15.32 -22.11
N HIS A 116 -5.78 -16.27 -22.87
CA HIS A 116 -6.25 -17.53 -22.32
C HIS A 116 -5.14 -18.33 -21.61
N GLN A 117 -3.90 -18.27 -22.12
CA GLN A 117 -2.76 -18.96 -21.51
C GLN A 117 -2.43 -18.40 -20.12
N GLU A 118 -2.56 -17.09 -19.92
CA GLU A 118 -2.35 -16.45 -18.63
C GLU A 118 -3.48 -16.79 -17.64
N LEU A 119 -4.73 -16.90 -18.12
CA LEU A 119 -5.85 -17.37 -17.31
C LEU A 119 -5.67 -18.82 -16.84
N GLU A 120 -5.18 -19.70 -17.72
CA GLU A 120 -4.85 -21.09 -17.35
C GLU A 120 -3.69 -21.12 -16.32
N ARG A 121 -2.65 -20.30 -16.50
CA ARG A 121 -1.55 -20.20 -15.51
C ARG A 121 -2.07 -19.74 -14.15
N LEU A 122 -2.89 -18.68 -14.15
CA LEU A 122 -3.52 -18.12 -12.96
C LEU A 122 -4.30 -19.18 -12.18
N TYR A 123 -5.17 -19.89 -12.89
CA TYR A 123 -6.00 -20.96 -12.32
C TYR A 123 -5.17 -22.08 -11.69
N ASN A 124 -4.06 -22.46 -12.33
CA ASN A 124 -3.17 -23.51 -11.84
C ASN A 124 -2.17 -23.03 -10.76
N GLY A 125 -2.35 -21.81 -10.22
CA GLY A 125 -1.45 -21.24 -9.21
C GLY A 125 -0.03 -20.98 -9.72
N ARG A 126 0.17 -20.88 -11.04
CA ARG A 126 1.47 -20.60 -11.64
C ARG A 126 1.68 -19.09 -11.76
N ARG A 127 2.95 -18.67 -11.76
CA ARG A 127 3.32 -17.25 -11.96
C ARG A 127 2.73 -16.74 -13.28
N THR A 128 2.06 -15.59 -13.20
CA THR A 128 1.42 -14.90 -14.33
C THR A 128 2.09 -13.56 -14.60
N ASN A 129 2.04 -13.10 -15.84
CA ASN A 129 2.51 -11.77 -16.26
C ASN A 129 1.36 -10.84 -16.67
N ILE A 130 0.17 -11.05 -16.10
CA ILE A 130 -1.02 -10.24 -16.41
C ILE A 130 -0.78 -8.80 -15.93
N ASN A 131 -0.69 -7.88 -16.89
CA ASN A 131 -0.61 -6.44 -16.59
C ASN A 131 -2.03 -5.89 -16.37
N ILE A 132 -2.49 -5.89 -15.12
CA ILE A 132 -3.82 -5.41 -14.76
C ILE A 132 -4.01 -3.93 -15.09
N GLY A 133 -2.96 -3.10 -14.99
CA GLY A 133 -3.02 -1.69 -15.40
C GLY A 133 -3.39 -1.54 -16.88
N GLU A 134 -2.84 -2.38 -17.75
CA GLU A 134 -3.18 -2.39 -19.17
C GLU A 134 -4.58 -2.97 -19.44
N VAL A 135 -4.99 -4.01 -18.70
CA VAL A 135 -6.37 -4.53 -18.74
C VAL A 135 -7.37 -3.43 -18.40
N ILE A 136 -7.14 -2.66 -17.34
CA ILE A 136 -8.01 -1.54 -16.94
C ILE A 136 -8.04 -0.45 -18.01
N LYS A 137 -6.89 -0.10 -18.61
CA LYS A 137 -6.82 0.89 -19.70
C LYS A 137 -7.61 0.43 -20.92
N ASN A 138 -7.45 -0.83 -21.32
CA ASN A 138 -8.17 -1.40 -22.44
C ASN A 138 -9.67 -1.52 -22.15
N TYR A 139 -10.07 -1.86 -20.93
CA TYR A 139 -11.47 -1.83 -20.53
C TYR A 139 -12.08 -0.43 -20.76
N LYS A 140 -11.41 0.61 -20.24
CA LYS A 140 -11.87 2.01 -20.36
C LYS A 140 -11.95 2.51 -21.81
N ARG A 141 -11.17 1.92 -22.74
CA ARG A 141 -11.15 2.25 -24.17
C ARG A 141 -12.22 1.48 -24.95
N SER A 142 -12.41 0.20 -24.62
CA SER A 142 -13.20 -0.74 -25.42
C SER A 142 -14.67 -0.84 -24.98
N PHE A 143 -14.98 -0.50 -23.73
CA PHE A 143 -16.34 -0.62 -23.20
C PHE A 143 -16.92 0.74 -22.78
N ILE A 144 -18.16 0.99 -23.20
CA ILE A 144 -18.89 2.24 -22.95
C ILE A 144 -19.23 2.39 -21.46
N ASP A 145 -19.31 1.28 -20.72
CA ASP A 145 -19.72 1.23 -19.32
C ASP A 145 -18.56 1.40 -18.33
N ARG A 146 -17.60 2.28 -18.64
CA ARG A 146 -16.42 2.57 -17.80
C ARG A 146 -16.78 2.84 -16.34
N GLN A 147 -17.96 3.43 -16.09
CA GLN A 147 -18.41 3.74 -14.73
C GLN A 147 -18.57 2.49 -13.87
N LYS A 148 -18.79 1.29 -14.43
CA LYS A 148 -18.95 0.07 -13.65
C LYS A 148 -17.68 -0.36 -12.92
N LEU A 149 -16.51 0.12 -13.36
CA LEU A 149 -15.27 -0.04 -12.59
C LEU A 149 -15.32 0.69 -11.24
N SER A 150 -16.23 1.65 -11.05
CA SER A 150 -16.39 2.36 -9.78
C SER A 150 -16.71 1.42 -8.63
N HIS A 151 -17.42 0.31 -8.90
CA HIS A 151 -17.72 -0.68 -7.87
C HIS A 151 -16.46 -1.21 -7.19
N TYR A 152 -15.45 -1.61 -7.98
CA TYR A 152 -14.18 -2.11 -7.45
C TYR A 152 -13.31 -1.00 -6.86
N TYR A 153 -13.39 0.23 -7.37
CA TYR A 153 -12.75 1.38 -6.71
C TYR A 153 -13.36 1.65 -5.34
N SER A 154 -14.68 1.64 -5.23
CA SER A 154 -15.37 1.84 -3.95
C SER A 154 -15.08 0.70 -2.97
N SER A 155 -14.96 -0.53 -3.46
CA SER A 155 -14.48 -1.68 -2.67
C SER A 155 -13.10 -1.43 -2.06
N ALA A 156 -12.14 -1.00 -2.90
CA ALA A 156 -10.79 -0.67 -2.46
C ALA A 156 -10.76 0.48 -1.45
N GLN A 157 -11.54 1.55 -1.70
CA GLN A 157 -11.66 2.68 -0.76
C GLN A 157 -12.23 2.25 0.58
N ASN A 158 -13.33 1.49 0.57
CA ASN A 158 -13.97 1.00 1.78
C ASN A 158 -13.04 0.08 2.58
N THR A 159 -12.26 -0.78 1.90
CA THR A 159 -11.26 -1.63 2.56
C THR A 159 -10.20 -0.79 3.27
N PHE A 160 -9.71 0.26 2.62
CA PHE A 160 -8.75 1.17 3.21
C PHE A 160 -9.34 1.98 4.38
N GLU A 161 -10.58 2.46 4.26
CA GLU A 161 -11.28 3.15 5.36
C GLU A 161 -11.51 2.24 6.57
N ILE A 162 -11.91 0.99 6.37
CA ILE A 162 -12.03 -0.01 7.43
C ILE A 162 -10.68 -0.19 8.13
N PHE A 163 -9.60 -0.30 7.37
CA PHE A 163 -8.26 -0.42 7.93
C PHE A 163 -7.85 0.78 8.79
N LEU A 164 -8.08 2.02 8.31
CA LEU A 164 -7.81 3.22 9.10
C LEU A 164 -8.62 3.25 10.40
N ASN A 165 -9.89 2.82 10.36
CA ASN A 165 -10.71 2.70 11.56
C ASN A 165 -10.17 1.63 12.52
N SER A 166 -9.66 0.51 12.01
CA SER A 166 -9.01 -0.53 12.82
C SER A 166 -7.73 -0.04 13.49
N LEU A 167 -6.93 0.82 12.84
CA LEU A 167 -5.77 1.43 13.50
C LEU A 167 -6.18 2.18 14.79
N HIS A 168 -7.28 2.91 14.76
CA HIS A 168 -7.80 3.59 15.95
C HIS A 168 -8.43 2.60 16.94
N ASN A 169 -9.35 1.76 16.49
CA ASN A 169 -10.17 0.91 17.37
C ASN A 169 -9.38 -0.24 18.01
N ASP A 170 -8.46 -0.84 17.25
CA ASP A 170 -7.77 -2.07 17.66
C ASP A 170 -6.37 -1.76 18.20
N PHE A 171 -5.69 -0.73 17.69
CA PHE A 171 -4.33 -0.35 18.11
C PHE A 171 -4.27 0.96 18.91
N GLY A 172 -5.35 1.73 19.00
CA GLY A 172 -5.34 3.03 19.67
C GLY A 172 -4.51 4.10 18.95
N ILE A 173 -4.28 3.93 17.64
CA ILE A 173 -3.44 4.82 16.83
C ILE A 173 -4.29 5.83 16.06
N ASP A 174 -4.08 7.11 16.34
CA ASP A 174 -4.70 8.21 15.60
C ASP A 174 -3.90 8.55 14.34
N VAL A 175 -4.62 8.62 13.21
CA VAL A 175 -4.05 8.89 11.90
C VAL A 175 -4.22 10.36 11.51
N SER A 176 -3.12 11.01 11.15
CA SER A 176 -3.08 12.35 10.58
C SER A 176 -2.92 12.29 9.07
N HIS A 177 -3.82 12.97 8.35
CA HIS A 177 -3.79 13.05 6.89
C HIS A 177 -3.01 14.27 6.42
N LEU A 178 -1.92 14.03 5.68
CA LEU A 178 -1.01 15.03 5.18
C LEU A 178 -1.21 15.24 3.67
N SER A 179 -0.94 16.45 3.19
CA SER A 179 -0.89 16.77 1.77
C SER A 179 0.54 17.11 1.36
N SER A 180 0.89 16.81 0.11
CA SER A 180 2.08 17.39 -0.52
C SER A 180 1.75 18.72 -1.17
N ASP A 181 2.67 19.67 -1.07
CA ASP A 181 2.57 20.97 -1.75
C ASP A 181 3.85 21.30 -2.54
N LYS A 182 4.01 22.58 -2.89
CA LYS A 182 5.18 23.07 -3.62
C LYS A 182 6.48 22.92 -2.82
N GLU A 183 6.41 23.03 -1.50
CA GLU A 183 7.56 22.88 -0.62
C GLU A 183 7.98 21.41 -0.54
N SER A 184 7.03 20.48 -0.36
CA SER A 184 7.33 19.04 -0.41
C SER A 184 7.98 18.63 -1.74
N TYR A 185 7.49 19.19 -2.86
CA TYR A 185 8.08 18.97 -4.19
C TYR A 185 9.52 19.48 -4.30
N PHE A 186 9.80 20.67 -3.77
CA PHE A 186 11.14 21.24 -3.81
C PHE A 186 12.14 20.39 -3.02
N PHE A 187 11.77 19.97 -1.80
CA PHE A 187 12.61 19.10 -0.98
C PHE A 187 12.79 17.72 -1.63
N ALA A 188 11.73 17.12 -2.19
CA ALA A 188 11.84 15.85 -2.89
C ALA A 188 12.85 15.94 -4.05
N HIS A 189 12.83 17.03 -4.83
CA HIS A 189 13.81 17.23 -5.90
C HIS A 189 15.26 17.37 -5.42
N GLN A 190 15.48 17.93 -4.23
CA GLN A 190 16.80 17.96 -3.62
C GLN A 190 17.20 16.56 -3.17
N TYR A 191 16.33 15.85 -2.46
CA TYR A 191 16.57 14.49 -1.97
C TYR A 191 16.82 13.48 -3.09
N MET A 192 16.14 13.59 -4.23
CA MET A 192 16.46 12.78 -5.42
C MET A 192 17.90 13.00 -5.90
N LYS A 193 18.41 14.23 -5.84
CA LYS A 193 19.78 14.53 -6.29
C LYS A 193 20.82 14.11 -5.26
N ASP A 194 20.54 14.43 -4.00
CA ASP A 194 21.50 14.28 -2.90
C ASP A 194 21.60 12.81 -2.49
N PHE A 195 20.49 12.07 -2.54
CA PHE A 195 20.39 10.69 -2.05
C PHE A 195 20.05 9.67 -3.14
N GLN A 196 19.90 10.10 -4.40
CA GLN A 196 19.57 9.23 -5.54
C GLN A 196 18.27 8.42 -5.38
N LEU A 197 17.35 8.94 -4.56
CA LEU A 197 16.04 8.33 -4.32
C LEU A 197 15.12 8.46 -5.54
N GLU A 198 14.21 7.49 -5.72
CA GLU A 198 13.08 7.67 -6.62
C GLU A 198 12.17 8.81 -6.11
N ILE A 199 11.37 9.40 -7.01
CA ILE A 199 10.55 10.57 -6.67
C ILE A 199 9.54 10.28 -5.56
N THR A 200 9.00 9.06 -5.50
CA THR A 200 8.05 8.64 -4.46
C THR A 200 8.72 8.63 -3.09
N ASP A 201 9.87 8.00 -2.97
CA ASP A 201 10.65 7.90 -1.74
C ASP A 201 11.13 9.27 -1.26
N ALA A 202 11.60 10.10 -2.21
CA ALA A 202 11.97 11.47 -1.94
C ALA A 202 10.79 12.32 -1.44
N LEU A 203 9.57 12.11 -1.98
CA LEU A 203 8.36 12.78 -1.53
C LEU A 203 7.94 12.33 -0.12
N HIS A 204 8.01 11.03 0.18
CA HIS A 204 7.74 10.51 1.52
C HIS A 204 8.68 11.14 2.55
N LEU A 205 9.99 11.18 2.25
CA LEU A 205 10.98 11.81 3.12
C LEU A 205 10.75 13.33 3.26
N ALA A 206 10.43 14.03 2.17
CA ALA A 206 10.12 15.45 2.18
C ALA A 206 8.91 15.79 3.06
N ILE A 207 7.82 15.03 2.94
CA ILE A 207 6.61 15.23 3.74
C ILE A 207 6.89 14.96 5.22
N THR A 208 7.65 13.91 5.52
CA THR A 208 8.07 13.59 6.89
C THR A 208 8.80 14.79 7.52
N LYS A 209 9.76 15.36 6.79
CA LYS A 209 10.58 16.49 7.24
C LYS A 209 9.78 17.77 7.39
N GLN A 210 8.99 18.13 6.39
CA GLN A 210 8.16 19.34 6.41
C GLN A 210 7.21 19.35 7.61
N ASN A 211 6.69 18.18 8.00
CA ASN A 211 5.78 18.04 9.13
C ASN A 211 6.48 17.68 10.45
N SER A 212 7.82 17.73 10.49
CA SER A 212 8.64 17.50 11.69
C SER A 212 8.35 16.16 12.40
N PHE A 213 8.07 15.11 11.62
CA PHE A 213 7.88 13.78 12.18
C PHE A 213 9.19 13.23 12.76
N ASP A 214 9.11 12.61 13.94
CA ASP A 214 10.25 12.00 14.61
C ASP A 214 10.81 10.83 13.79
N PHE A 215 9.93 10.10 13.11
CA PHE A 215 10.26 8.87 12.40
C PHE A 215 9.63 8.78 11.00
N PHE A 216 10.36 8.13 10.08
CA PHE A 216 9.84 7.65 8.81
C PHE A 216 9.93 6.12 8.77
N ALA A 217 8.79 5.41 8.68
CA ALA A 217 8.76 3.96 8.61
C ALA A 217 8.57 3.45 7.18
N THR A 218 9.42 2.51 6.77
CA THR A 218 9.40 1.90 5.44
C THR A 218 9.91 0.45 5.48
N LEU A 219 9.57 -0.32 4.43
CA LEU A 219 10.17 -1.62 4.11
C LEU A 219 11.27 -1.48 3.05
N ASP A 220 11.45 -0.30 2.47
CA ASP A 220 12.41 -0.07 1.42
C ASP A 220 13.85 -0.17 1.94
N GLY A 221 14.68 -0.86 1.17
CA GLY A 221 16.10 -1.03 1.44
C GLY A 221 16.98 0.14 1.01
N ASP A 222 16.45 1.07 0.22
CA ASP A 222 17.20 2.17 -0.41
C ASP A 222 17.67 3.24 0.60
N PHE A 223 17.07 3.28 1.79
CA PHE A 223 17.45 4.18 2.87
C PHE A 223 18.61 3.60 3.72
N ILE A 224 19.86 3.82 3.30
CA ILE A 224 21.09 3.30 3.95
C ILE A 224 21.96 4.41 4.59
N HIS A 225 22.57 4.06 5.73
CA HIS A 225 23.19 4.90 6.78
C HIS A 225 24.10 6.08 6.41
N ASP A 226 24.87 6.05 5.32
CA ASP A 226 26.00 7.00 5.20
C ASP A 226 25.66 8.31 4.45
N LEU A 227 24.52 8.38 3.76
CA LEU A 227 24.15 9.53 2.94
C LEU A 227 23.32 10.58 3.67
N TYR A 228 22.76 10.24 4.84
CA TYR A 228 21.72 11.06 5.50
C TYR A 228 22.19 11.73 6.80
N GLU A 229 23.47 11.58 7.17
CA GLU A 229 24.07 12.30 8.29
C GLU A 229 24.00 13.82 8.04
N GLY A 230 23.09 14.51 8.72
CA GLY A 230 22.85 15.95 8.55
C GLY A 230 21.40 16.33 8.25
N LEU A 231 20.53 15.35 7.98
CA LEU A 231 19.08 15.58 7.96
C LEU A 231 18.55 15.68 9.40
N ASP A 232 18.63 16.88 9.98
CA ASP A 232 18.14 17.19 11.34
C ASP A 232 16.84 16.44 11.68
N MET A 233 16.91 15.61 12.73
CA MET A 233 15.81 15.10 13.58
C MET A 233 14.93 13.91 13.16
N THR A 234 14.89 13.45 11.90
CA THR A 234 14.02 12.30 11.52
C THR A 234 14.82 11.02 11.41
N ARG A 235 14.47 9.99 12.18
CA ARG A 235 15.06 8.65 12.10
C ARG A 235 14.24 7.75 11.17
N ILE A 236 14.91 6.87 10.46
CA ILE A 236 14.24 5.91 9.58
C ILE A 236 14.01 4.60 10.33
N LEU A 237 12.77 4.13 10.37
CA LEU A 237 12.38 2.84 10.93
C LEU A 237 12.27 1.82 9.80
N ARG A 238 13.31 0.99 9.63
CA ARG A 238 13.33 -0.06 8.62
C ARG A 238 12.82 -1.36 9.21
N ILE A 239 11.63 -1.77 8.78
CA ILE A 239 10.95 -2.95 9.32
C ILE A 239 11.36 -4.25 8.59
N ALA A 240 11.81 -4.16 7.33
CA ALA A 240 12.27 -5.30 6.53
C ALA A 240 13.69 -5.77 6.90
#